data_AF-A0A0G2DTJ8-F1
#
_entry.id   AF-A0A0G2DTJ8-F1
#
_cell.length_a   1.000
_cell.length_b   1.000
_cell.length_c   1.000
_cell.angle_alpha   90.00
_cell.angle_beta   90.00
_cell.angle_gamma   90.00
#
_symmetry.space_group_name_H-M   'P 1'
#
loop_
_entity.id
_entity.type
_entity.pdbx_description
1 polymer ?
#
loop_
_entity_poly.entity_id
_entity_poly.type
_entity_poly.pdbx_seq_one_letter_code
_entity_poly.pdbx_strand_id
1 'polypeptide(L)'
;MRPRRRTSNIRLVLYLLILVLIVGYLVNRRRGATSNDVTDDLTYEEDLGTYAQTPATREGEKAFVVASQEKDDVAWLYDYFHDWTKYRYVVDNPKAQLRVPFNKGRESMVYLTFIIDNYENLPDYTLFLHPTRYQWHNDDPDYDGLMVLRNFQLPNLEQEGYVNLRCAWQLGCPNEIKPYEKDPRENQQQGHAGNSYYHAFKEIFGEEREVPHEKGIRAIERVAGEDAIARLD
;
A
#
# COMPACT_ATOMS: atom_id res chain seq x y z
N MET A 1 55.91 -46.75 -17.41
CA MET A 1 54.99 -45.58 -17.50
C MET A 1 54.14 -45.52 -16.23
N ARG A 2 54.28 -44.46 -15.40
CA ARG A 2 53.40 -44.24 -14.23
C ARG A 2 52.21 -43.36 -14.64
N PRO A 3 50.96 -43.67 -14.24
CA PRO A 3 49.80 -42.90 -14.65
C PRO A 3 49.73 -41.57 -13.87
N ARG A 4 49.53 -40.48 -14.61
CA ARG A 4 49.40 -39.12 -14.06
C ARG A 4 48.01 -38.95 -13.47
N ARG A 5 47.91 -38.93 -12.14
CA ARG A 5 46.67 -38.73 -11.38
C ARG A 5 46.15 -37.30 -11.63
N ARG A 6 45.08 -37.17 -12.41
CA ARG A 6 44.41 -35.88 -12.67
C ARG A 6 43.61 -35.53 -11.40
N THR A 7 44.19 -34.72 -10.51
CA THR A 7 43.48 -34.24 -9.31
C THR A 7 42.31 -33.38 -9.76
N SER A 8 41.11 -33.80 -9.38
CA SER A 8 39.87 -33.15 -9.79
C SER A 8 39.72 -31.82 -9.06
N ASN A 9 39.82 -30.72 -9.81
CA ASN A 9 39.67 -29.34 -9.30
C ASN A 9 38.21 -29.00 -8.93
N ILE A 10 37.28 -29.95 -9.00
CA ILE A 10 35.86 -29.75 -8.71
C ILE A 10 35.67 -29.24 -7.27
N ARG A 11 36.43 -29.74 -6.30
CA ARG A 11 36.34 -29.26 -4.91
C ARG A 11 36.73 -27.79 -4.79
N LEU A 12 37.78 -27.37 -5.49
CA LEU A 12 38.23 -25.97 -5.50
C LEU A 12 37.16 -25.05 -6.09
N VAL A 13 36.51 -25.47 -7.19
CA VAL A 13 35.43 -24.72 -7.83
C VAL A 13 34.22 -24.59 -6.90
N LEU A 14 33.85 -25.65 -6.18
CA LEU A 14 32.76 -25.61 -5.21
C LEU A 14 33.07 -24.68 -4.03
N TYR A 15 34.30 -24.71 -3.51
CA TYR A 15 34.70 -23.77 -2.45
C TYR A 15 34.67 -22.31 -2.92
N LEU A 16 35.10 -22.03 -4.14
CA LEU A 16 35.05 -20.68 -4.71
C LEU A 16 33.60 -20.20 -4.92
N LEU A 17 32.69 -21.07 -5.39
CA LEU A 17 31.27 -20.74 -5.54
C LEU A 17 30.61 -20.41 -4.20
N ILE A 18 30.85 -21.23 -3.17
CA ILE A 18 30.32 -20.99 -1.83
C ILE A 18 30.87 -19.68 -1.26
N LEU A 19 32.16 -19.40 -1.45
CA LEU A 19 32.78 -18.14 -1.02
C LEU A 19 32.11 -16.93 -1.69
N VAL A 20 31.87 -16.98 -3.00
CA VAL A 20 31.19 -15.90 -3.74
C VAL A 20 29.78 -15.67 -3.23
N LEU A 21 29.02 -16.74 -2.95
CA LEU A 21 27.67 -16.64 -2.39
C LEU A 21 27.67 -16.04 -0.98
N ILE A 22 28.61 -16.46 -0.11
CA ILE A 22 28.75 -15.91 1.25
C ILE A 22 29.14 -14.44 1.19
N VAL A 23 30.12 -14.07 0.36
CA VAL A 23 30.53 -12.66 0.20
C VAL A 23 29.39 -11.83 -0.36
N GLY A 24 28.67 -12.32 -1.39
CA GLY A 24 27.50 -11.65 -1.94
C GLY A 24 26.39 -11.44 -0.90
N TYR A 25 26.12 -12.45 -0.08
CA TYR A 25 25.17 -12.36 1.03
C TYR A 25 25.60 -11.33 2.08
N LEU A 26 26.88 -11.34 2.48
CA LEU A 26 27.42 -10.39 3.46
C LEU A 26 27.43 -8.94 2.94
N VAL A 27 27.72 -8.73 1.66
CA VAL A 27 27.65 -7.40 1.01
C VAL A 27 26.20 -6.93 0.93
N ASN A 28 25.26 -7.80 0.56
CA ASN A 28 23.84 -7.45 0.52
C ASN A 28 23.30 -7.12 1.93
N ARG A 29 23.70 -7.90 2.93
CA ARG A 29 23.38 -7.65 4.34
C ARG A 29 23.98 -6.34 4.84
N ARG A 30 25.21 -5.99 4.45
CA ARG A 30 25.81 -4.69 4.78
C ARG A 30 25.09 -3.54 4.09
N ARG A 31 24.71 -3.67 2.80
CA ARG A 31 23.89 -2.66 2.11
C ARG A 31 22.54 -2.43 2.81
N GLY A 32 21.92 -3.48 3.32
CA GLY A 32 20.70 -3.38 4.14
C GLY A 32 20.92 -2.84 5.55
N ALA A 33 22.16 -2.81 6.06
CA ALA A 33 22.51 -2.26 7.37
C ALA A 33 23.02 -0.80 7.29
N THR A 34 23.67 -0.40 6.19
CA THR A 34 24.19 0.96 5.97
C THR A 34 23.13 1.96 5.55
N SER A 35 21.87 1.54 5.33
CA SER A 35 20.75 2.46 5.06
C SER A 35 20.11 3.05 6.32
N ASN A 36 20.61 2.73 7.52
CA ASN A 36 20.03 3.14 8.80
C ASN A 36 20.92 4.10 9.61
N ASP A 37 21.89 4.77 8.98
CA ASP A 37 22.74 5.76 9.66
C ASP A 37 22.81 7.06 8.86
N VAL A 38 21.66 7.72 8.75
CA VAL A 38 21.59 9.17 8.55
C VAL A 38 20.77 9.69 9.70
N THR A 39 21.46 10.00 10.80
CA THR A 39 20.96 10.91 11.84
C THR A 39 21.03 12.32 11.25
N ASP A 40 20.05 12.67 10.42
CA ASP A 40 19.81 14.06 10.09
C ASP A 40 19.04 14.67 11.27
N ASP A 41 19.67 15.63 11.90
CA ASP A 41 19.19 16.39 13.06
C ASP A 41 17.95 17.19 12.64
N LEU A 42 16.77 16.56 12.74
CA LEU A 42 15.49 17.22 12.53
C LEU A 42 15.15 18.02 13.79
N THR A 43 15.79 19.17 13.96
CA THR A 43 15.22 20.25 14.76
C THR A 43 13.97 20.75 14.03
N TYR A 44 12.82 20.17 14.37
CA TYR A 44 11.51 20.73 14.06
C TYR A 44 11.40 22.05 14.84
N GLU A 45 11.79 23.17 14.22
CA GLU A 45 11.34 24.47 14.71
C GLU A 45 9.84 24.60 14.44
N GLU A 46 9.13 24.83 15.54
CA GLU A 46 7.72 25.13 15.63
C GLU A 46 7.44 26.51 15.01
N ASP A 47 7.23 26.58 13.69
CA ASP A 47 6.66 27.75 13.02
C ASP A 47 5.17 27.49 12.70
N LEU A 48 4.39 27.27 13.76
CA LEU A 48 2.93 27.29 13.73
C LEU A 48 2.44 28.74 13.68
N GLY A 49 2.61 29.38 12.52
CA GLY A 49 1.97 30.67 12.28
C GLY A 49 2.51 31.38 11.06
N THR A 50 1.70 31.39 9.99
CA THR A 50 1.56 32.46 8.97
C THR A 50 1.54 31.96 7.51
N TYR A 51 0.95 30.80 7.22
CA TYR A 51 0.52 30.47 5.84
C TYR A 51 -0.83 29.74 5.80
N ALA A 52 -1.82 30.22 6.56
CA ALA A 52 -3.22 29.93 6.22
C ALA A 52 -3.61 30.78 5.00
N GLN A 53 -3.11 30.43 3.81
CA GLN A 53 -3.95 30.63 2.63
C GLN A 53 -5.04 29.57 2.77
N THR A 54 -6.27 29.98 3.06
CA THR A 54 -7.43 29.10 3.02
C THR A 54 -7.36 28.37 1.68
N PRO A 55 -7.09 27.05 1.65
CA PRO A 55 -7.07 26.33 0.39
C PRO A 55 -8.44 26.52 -0.25
N ALA A 56 -8.50 26.62 -1.57
CA ALA A 56 -9.79 26.45 -2.25
C ALA A 56 -10.36 25.12 -1.77
N THR A 57 -11.49 25.17 -1.05
CA THR A 57 -12.11 23.99 -0.46
C THR A 57 -12.43 23.02 -1.60
N ARG A 58 -11.94 21.79 -1.51
CA ARG A 58 -12.20 20.72 -2.48
C ARG A 58 -13.58 20.08 -2.27
N GLU A 59 -14.55 20.92 -1.94
CA GLU A 59 -15.90 20.52 -1.56
C GLU A 59 -16.58 19.82 -2.73
N GLY A 60 -17.03 18.59 -2.48
CA GLY A 60 -17.60 17.68 -3.46
C GLY A 60 -16.62 17.05 -4.44
N GLU A 61 -15.30 17.28 -4.32
CA GLU A 61 -14.31 16.67 -5.21
C GLU A 61 -14.29 15.14 -5.02
N LYS A 62 -14.37 14.43 -6.15
CA LYS A 62 -14.24 12.98 -6.20
C LYS A 62 -12.93 12.61 -6.88
N ALA A 63 -12.10 11.86 -6.18
CA ALA A 63 -10.73 11.58 -6.57
C ALA A 63 -10.44 10.07 -6.59
N PHE A 64 -9.81 9.62 -7.66
CA PHE A 64 -9.11 8.35 -7.72
C PHE A 64 -7.62 8.57 -7.50
N VAL A 65 -7.04 7.87 -6.54
CA VAL A 65 -5.60 7.83 -6.30
C VAL A 65 -5.09 6.49 -6.78
N VAL A 66 -4.41 6.48 -7.92
CA VAL A 66 -4.08 5.25 -8.63
C VAL A 66 -2.60 4.94 -8.49
N ALA A 67 -2.28 3.80 -7.87
CA ALA A 67 -0.90 3.31 -7.78
C ALA A 67 -0.55 2.51 -9.03
N SER A 68 0.33 3.04 -9.89
CA SER A 68 0.61 2.42 -11.19
C SER A 68 2.09 2.34 -11.54
N GLN A 69 2.42 1.43 -12.44
CA GLN A 69 3.63 1.46 -13.25
C GLN A 69 3.33 2.11 -14.60
N GLU A 70 4.39 2.54 -15.30
CA GLU A 70 4.26 3.22 -16.60
C GLU A 70 3.47 2.40 -17.62
N LYS A 71 3.69 1.07 -17.60
CA LYS A 71 3.06 0.08 -18.48
C LYS A 71 1.59 -0.24 -18.17
N ASP A 72 1.10 0.13 -16.98
CA ASP A 72 -0.24 -0.29 -16.56
C ASP A 72 -1.32 0.51 -17.31
N ASP A 73 -2.36 -0.19 -17.76
CA ASP A 73 -3.48 0.42 -18.45
C ASP A 73 -4.51 0.99 -17.47
N VAL A 74 -4.60 2.31 -17.45
CA VAL A 74 -5.55 3.09 -16.66
C VAL A 74 -6.57 3.84 -17.52
N ALA A 75 -6.57 3.63 -18.84
CA ALA A 75 -7.41 4.40 -19.77
C ALA A 75 -8.90 4.29 -19.45
N TRP A 76 -9.33 3.12 -19.00
CA TRP A 76 -10.72 2.84 -18.59
C TRP A 76 -11.25 3.80 -17.51
N LEU A 77 -10.40 4.29 -16.60
CA LEU A 77 -10.80 5.29 -15.60
C LEU A 77 -11.15 6.64 -16.25
N TYR A 78 -10.46 6.99 -17.32
CA TYR A 78 -10.73 8.22 -18.08
C TYR A 78 -11.95 8.06 -18.97
N ASP A 79 -12.13 6.89 -19.58
CA ASP A 79 -13.24 6.60 -20.50
C ASP A 79 -14.61 6.52 -19.80
N TYR A 80 -14.65 6.02 -18.56
CA TYR A 80 -15.92 5.75 -17.86
C TYR A 80 -16.27 6.70 -16.72
N PHE A 81 -15.30 7.44 -16.16
CA PHE A 81 -15.51 8.28 -14.97
C PHE A 81 -15.08 9.72 -15.17
N HIS A 82 -15.63 10.41 -16.18
CA HIS A 82 -15.18 11.76 -16.57
C HIS A 82 -15.24 12.81 -15.44
N ASP A 83 -16.13 12.63 -14.47
CA ASP A 83 -16.39 13.52 -13.34
C ASP A 83 -15.50 13.27 -12.11
N TRP A 84 -14.59 12.30 -12.19
CA TRP A 84 -13.61 12.01 -11.14
C TRP A 84 -12.23 12.57 -11.51
N THR A 85 -11.54 13.22 -10.58
CA THR A 85 -10.13 13.57 -10.71
C THR A 85 -9.26 12.32 -10.59
N LYS A 86 -8.19 12.19 -11.40
CA LYS A 86 -7.27 11.04 -11.34
C LYS A 86 -5.89 11.51 -10.90
N TYR A 87 -5.49 11.10 -9.71
CA TYR A 87 -4.13 11.22 -9.20
C TYR A 87 -3.38 9.92 -9.49
N ARG A 88 -2.90 9.78 -10.74
CA ARG A 88 -2.11 8.61 -11.15
C ARG A 88 -0.66 8.79 -10.74
N TYR A 89 -0.22 8.05 -9.73
CA TYR A 89 1.20 7.95 -9.38
C TYR A 89 1.86 6.85 -10.22
N VAL A 90 3.00 7.18 -10.82
CA VAL A 90 3.81 6.24 -11.60
C VAL A 90 5.10 5.94 -10.83
N VAL A 91 5.20 4.75 -10.26
CA VAL A 91 6.22 4.42 -9.26
C VAL A 91 7.58 4.01 -9.85
N ASP A 92 7.64 3.74 -11.15
CA ASP A 92 8.83 3.27 -11.87
C ASP A 92 9.34 4.25 -12.93
N ASN A 93 8.74 5.44 -13.04
CA ASN A 93 9.19 6.51 -13.93
C ASN A 93 9.60 7.77 -13.13
N PRO A 94 10.91 8.10 -13.02
CA PRO A 94 11.38 9.24 -12.25
C PRO A 94 10.98 10.61 -12.83
N LYS A 95 10.53 10.64 -14.09
CA LYS A 95 10.06 11.83 -14.80
C LYS A 95 8.54 11.99 -14.75
N ALA A 96 7.82 11.06 -14.13
CA ALA A 96 6.38 11.19 -13.95
C ALA A 96 6.05 12.41 -13.10
N GLN A 97 4.92 13.06 -13.42
CA GLN A 97 4.44 14.24 -12.70
C GLN A 97 4.12 13.91 -11.24
N LEU A 98 3.39 12.82 -11.01
CA LEU A 98 3.11 12.27 -9.69
C LEU A 98 3.96 11.02 -9.49
N ARG A 99 4.83 11.07 -8.48
CA ARG A 99 5.81 10.04 -8.15
C ARG A 99 5.89 9.87 -6.65
N VAL A 100 6.49 8.77 -6.22
CA VAL A 100 6.75 8.51 -4.79
C VAL A 100 8.22 8.78 -4.47
N PRO A 101 8.56 9.15 -3.21
CA PRO A 101 9.96 9.34 -2.80
C PRO A 101 10.80 8.09 -3.00
N PHE A 102 10.24 6.93 -2.66
CA PHE A 102 10.87 5.63 -2.86
C PHE A 102 9.83 4.53 -3.00
N ASN A 103 9.93 3.68 -4.02
CA ASN A 103 8.97 2.60 -4.27
C ASN A 103 9.18 1.43 -3.31
N LYS A 104 8.67 1.56 -2.07
CA LYS A 104 8.70 0.53 -1.02
C LYS A 104 7.31 0.35 -0.45
N GLY A 105 6.86 -0.91 -0.33
CA GLY A 105 5.47 -1.18 0.05
C GLY A 105 4.47 -1.01 -1.10
N ARG A 106 4.95 -0.82 -2.34
CA ARG A 106 4.13 -0.70 -3.57
C ARG A 106 3.09 0.42 -3.39
N GLU A 107 1.86 0.23 -3.85
CA GLU A 107 0.73 0.27 -2.93
C GLU A 107 0.68 1.40 -1.92
N SER A 108 0.99 0.96 -0.71
CA SER A 108 0.93 1.74 0.51
C SER A 108 1.75 3.03 0.41
N MET A 109 2.84 3.04 -0.37
CA MET A 109 3.61 4.26 -0.55
C MET A 109 2.81 5.31 -1.34
N VAL A 110 2.15 4.92 -2.42
CA VAL A 110 1.36 5.88 -3.19
C VAL A 110 0.26 6.50 -2.32
N TYR A 111 -0.47 5.65 -1.60
CA TYR A 111 -1.59 6.09 -0.78
C TYR A 111 -1.13 7.00 0.36
N LEU A 112 -0.05 6.64 1.05
CA LEU A 112 0.52 7.45 2.12
C LEU A 112 1.11 8.77 1.60
N THR A 113 1.82 8.78 0.47
CA THR A 113 2.31 10.03 -0.15
C THR A 113 1.14 10.96 -0.47
N PHE A 114 0.08 10.45 -1.08
CA PHE A 114 -1.08 11.28 -1.41
C PHE A 114 -1.70 11.92 -0.16
N ILE A 115 -1.91 11.14 0.90
CA ILE A 115 -2.49 11.62 2.17
C ILE A 115 -1.59 12.69 2.78
N ILE A 116 -0.27 12.47 2.84
CA ILE A 116 0.68 13.44 3.40
C ILE A 116 0.69 14.73 2.56
N ASP A 117 0.83 14.61 1.24
CA ASP A 117 0.97 15.77 0.34
C ASP A 117 -0.28 16.64 0.29
N ASN A 118 -1.45 16.08 0.62
CA ASN A 118 -2.73 16.76 0.55
C ASN A 118 -3.38 16.96 1.93
N TYR A 119 -2.72 16.64 3.05
CA TYR A 119 -3.34 16.53 4.38
C TYR A 119 -4.27 17.70 4.76
N GLU A 120 -3.84 18.94 4.45
CA GLU A 120 -4.59 20.17 4.74
C GLU A 120 -5.75 20.45 3.76
N ASN A 121 -5.81 19.76 2.63
CA ASN A 121 -6.79 19.95 1.57
C ASN A 121 -7.05 18.64 0.79
N LEU A 122 -7.52 17.61 1.49
CA LEU A 122 -7.90 16.34 0.87
C LEU A 122 -9.23 16.48 0.11
N PRO A 123 -9.41 15.77 -1.02
CA PRO A 123 -10.72 15.67 -1.66
C PRO A 123 -11.74 15.01 -0.72
N ASP A 124 -12.98 15.52 -0.73
CA ASP A 124 -14.09 14.99 0.08
C ASP A 124 -14.29 13.48 -0.12
N TYR A 125 -14.09 13.00 -1.34
CA TYR A 125 -14.20 11.58 -1.67
C TYR A 125 -12.92 11.09 -2.33
N THR A 126 -12.14 10.29 -1.60
CA THR A 126 -10.88 9.73 -2.10
C THR A 126 -10.94 8.21 -2.14
N LEU A 127 -10.83 7.66 -3.35
CA LEU A 127 -10.78 6.22 -3.62
C LEU A 127 -9.35 5.84 -4.03
N PHE A 128 -8.70 5.00 -3.24
CA PHE A 128 -7.35 4.48 -3.52
C PHE A 128 -7.49 3.23 -4.39
N LEU A 129 -6.88 3.19 -5.57
CA LEU A 129 -7.11 2.13 -6.54
C LEU A 129 -5.84 1.47 -7.08
N HIS A 130 -5.92 0.16 -7.27
CA HIS A 130 -5.09 -0.57 -8.23
C HIS A 130 -5.37 -0.09 -9.69
N PRO A 131 -4.38 -0.15 -10.62
CA PRO A 131 -4.50 0.52 -11.91
C PRO A 131 -5.30 -0.26 -12.95
N THR A 132 -5.23 -1.59 -12.88
CA THR A 132 -5.81 -2.47 -13.90
C THR A 132 -7.28 -2.75 -13.61
N ARG A 133 -8.11 -2.71 -14.66
CA ARG A 133 -9.56 -2.97 -14.56
C ARG A 133 -9.90 -4.36 -14.03
N TYR A 134 -9.25 -5.40 -14.53
CA TYR A 134 -9.55 -6.80 -14.18
C TYR A 134 -8.51 -7.32 -13.19
N GLN A 135 -8.90 -7.51 -11.93
CA GLN A 135 -8.02 -7.98 -10.88
C GLN A 135 -8.68 -9.04 -10.00
N TRP A 136 -7.94 -10.09 -9.68
CA TRP A 136 -8.42 -11.24 -8.90
C TRP A 136 -8.99 -10.88 -7.53
N HIS A 137 -8.66 -9.69 -7.02
CA HIS A 137 -9.10 -9.16 -5.74
C HIS A 137 -10.24 -8.12 -5.86
N ASN A 138 -10.83 -7.95 -7.04
CA ASN A 138 -12.11 -7.25 -7.22
C ASN A 138 -13.25 -8.22 -6.88
N ASP A 139 -14.12 -7.88 -5.92
CA ASP A 139 -15.33 -8.67 -5.61
C ASP A 139 -16.44 -8.32 -6.58
N ASP A 140 -16.17 -8.63 -7.84
CA ASP A 140 -17.13 -8.76 -8.92
C ASP A 140 -16.94 -10.18 -9.50
N PRO A 141 -18.00 -10.91 -9.88
CA PRO A 141 -17.87 -12.27 -10.39
C PRO A 141 -16.92 -12.41 -11.61
N ASP A 142 -16.81 -11.36 -12.42
CA ASP A 142 -15.92 -11.29 -13.58
C ASP A 142 -14.60 -10.56 -13.26
N TYR A 143 -14.34 -10.27 -11.98
CA TYR A 143 -13.19 -9.52 -11.48
C TYR A 143 -13.10 -8.08 -12.04
N ASP A 144 -14.22 -7.53 -12.51
CA ASP A 144 -14.26 -6.23 -13.19
C ASP A 144 -14.41 -5.06 -12.21
N GLY A 145 -13.34 -4.29 -12.02
CA GLY A 145 -13.31 -3.09 -11.18
C GLY A 145 -14.24 -1.99 -11.68
N LEU A 146 -14.60 -1.97 -12.97
CA LEU A 146 -15.61 -1.04 -13.48
C LEU A 146 -16.98 -1.28 -12.83
N MET A 147 -17.35 -2.54 -12.61
CA MET A 147 -18.63 -2.88 -11.99
C MET A 147 -18.64 -2.55 -10.50
N VAL A 148 -17.53 -2.83 -9.80
CA VAL A 148 -17.32 -2.39 -8.41
C VAL A 148 -17.56 -0.88 -8.28
N LEU A 149 -16.85 -0.08 -9.09
CA LEU A 149 -16.91 1.39 -9.01
C LEU A 149 -18.25 1.98 -9.47
N ARG A 150 -18.94 1.35 -10.43
CA ARG A 150 -20.28 1.82 -10.86
C ARG A 150 -21.36 1.58 -9.82
N ASN A 151 -21.20 0.52 -9.03
CA ASN A 151 -22.14 0.18 -7.95
C ASN A 151 -21.77 0.86 -6.63
N PHE A 152 -20.65 1.61 -6.59
CA PHE A 152 -20.20 2.34 -5.42
C PHE A 152 -21.20 3.44 -5.04
N GLN A 153 -21.53 3.52 -3.75
CA GLN A 153 -22.49 4.47 -3.21
C GLN A 153 -21.78 5.50 -2.33
N LEU A 154 -21.66 6.73 -2.85
CA LEU A 154 -21.15 7.85 -2.06
C LEU A 154 -21.92 8.04 -0.74
N PRO A 155 -23.26 7.99 -0.68
CA PRO A 155 -23.98 8.15 0.58
C PRO A 155 -23.59 7.12 1.66
N ASN A 156 -23.25 5.89 1.25
CA ASN A 156 -22.74 4.89 2.19
C ASN A 156 -21.37 5.31 2.72
N LEU A 157 -20.46 5.76 1.85
CA LEU A 157 -19.18 6.31 2.30
C LEU A 157 -19.36 7.53 3.24
N GLU A 158 -20.31 8.42 2.96
CA GLU A 158 -20.61 9.56 3.84
C GLU A 158 -21.05 9.11 5.23
N GLN A 159 -21.90 8.08 5.30
CA GLN A 159 -22.38 7.53 6.57
C GLN A 159 -21.29 6.80 7.35
N GLU A 160 -20.39 6.13 6.65
CA GLU A 160 -19.37 5.26 7.23
C GLU A 160 -18.06 5.98 7.57
N GLY A 161 -17.76 7.07 6.85
CA GLY A 161 -16.47 7.78 6.88
C GLY A 161 -15.33 7.00 6.22
N TYR A 162 -15.36 5.66 6.30
CA TYR A 162 -14.42 4.78 5.61
C TYR A 162 -15.10 3.48 5.20
N VAL A 163 -14.87 3.05 3.96
CA VAL A 163 -15.23 1.70 3.51
C VAL A 163 -14.06 1.10 2.72
N ASN A 164 -13.92 -0.21 2.76
CA ASN A 164 -13.08 -0.87 1.77
C ASN A 164 -13.93 -1.06 0.54
N LEU A 165 -13.32 -0.89 -0.63
CA LEU A 165 -13.94 -1.37 -1.81
C LEU A 165 -14.22 -2.86 -1.60
N ARG A 166 -13.43 -3.75 -0.92
CA ARG A 166 -13.53 -5.22 -0.79
C ARG A 166 -14.22 -5.70 0.46
N CYS A 167 -15.15 -6.62 0.23
CA CYS A 167 -16.03 -7.19 1.23
C CYS A 167 -16.51 -8.58 0.77
N ALA A 168 -15.56 -9.50 0.68
CA ALA A 168 -15.90 -10.91 0.55
C ALA A 168 -16.07 -11.52 1.96
N TRP A 169 -16.93 -12.51 2.11
CA TRP A 169 -17.09 -13.25 3.38
C TRP A 169 -15.80 -13.94 3.88
N GLN A 170 -14.83 -14.14 2.99
CA GLN A 170 -13.52 -14.72 3.32
C GLN A 170 -12.45 -13.66 3.62
N LEU A 171 -12.61 -12.44 3.09
CA LEU A 171 -11.64 -11.33 3.14
C LEU A 171 -12.41 -9.99 3.10
N GLY A 172 -12.36 -9.23 4.20
CA GLY A 172 -13.02 -7.93 4.37
C GLY A 172 -14.11 -7.95 5.44
N CYS A 173 -15.09 -8.84 5.28
CA CYS A 173 -16.35 -8.74 6.01
C CYS A 173 -16.69 -9.99 6.85
N PRO A 174 -17.29 -9.83 8.05
CA PRO A 174 -17.61 -8.55 8.69
C PRO A 174 -16.38 -7.88 9.32
N ASN A 175 -15.39 -8.68 9.74
CA ASN A 175 -14.25 -8.26 10.55
C ASN A 175 -12.95 -8.78 9.95
N GLU A 176 -12.30 -7.99 9.10
CA GLU A 176 -11.01 -8.38 8.50
C GLU A 176 -9.86 -8.28 9.50
N ILE A 177 -9.81 -7.20 10.28
CA ILE A 177 -8.72 -6.94 11.20
C ILE A 177 -9.12 -7.40 12.60
N LYS A 178 -8.43 -8.43 13.08
CA LYS A 178 -8.61 -9.01 14.41
C LYS A 178 -7.29 -8.98 15.18
N PRO A 179 -6.96 -7.86 15.85
CA PRO A 179 -5.61 -7.62 16.36
C PRO A 179 -5.13 -8.60 17.42
N TYR A 180 -6.06 -9.27 18.10
CA TYR A 180 -5.76 -10.21 19.20
C TYR A 180 -5.82 -11.68 18.76
N GLU A 181 -6.39 -11.99 17.60
CA GLU A 181 -6.51 -13.36 17.11
C GLU A 181 -5.25 -13.77 16.33
N LYS A 182 -4.73 -14.97 16.61
CA LYS A 182 -3.68 -15.58 15.78
C LYS A 182 -4.34 -16.13 14.52
N ASP A 183 -4.12 -15.47 13.39
CA ASP A 183 -4.65 -15.95 12.13
C ASP A 183 -3.88 -17.21 11.67
N PRO A 184 -4.55 -18.37 11.45
CA PRO A 184 -3.90 -19.57 10.93
C PRO A 184 -3.16 -19.34 9.59
N ARG A 185 -3.60 -18.34 8.80
CA ARG A 185 -3.03 -17.92 7.52
C ARG A 185 -1.75 -17.08 7.66
N GLU A 186 -1.44 -16.58 8.85
CA GLU A 186 -0.21 -15.82 9.11
C GLU A 186 1.05 -16.65 8.79
N ASN A 187 0.97 -17.97 9.02
CA ASN A 187 2.04 -18.92 8.69
C ASN A 187 2.11 -19.30 7.19
N GLN A 188 1.09 -18.94 6.40
CA GLN A 188 0.98 -19.31 4.98
C GLN A 188 1.55 -18.25 4.03
N GLN A 189 2.34 -17.29 4.54
CA GLN A 189 2.87 -16.14 3.79
C GLN A 189 1.78 -15.23 3.17
N GLN A 190 0.51 -15.38 3.57
CA GLN A 190 -0.60 -14.53 3.14
C GLN A 190 -0.80 -13.34 4.11
N GLY A 191 0.32 -12.79 4.60
CA GLY A 191 0.43 -11.72 5.60
C GLY A 191 -0.88 -11.09 6.04
N HIS A 192 -1.40 -11.52 7.19
CA HIS A 192 -2.61 -10.96 7.76
C HIS A 192 -2.30 -9.74 8.63
N ALA A 193 -3.07 -8.67 8.43
CA ALA A 193 -2.79 -7.37 9.01
C ALA A 193 -3.11 -7.27 10.51
N GLY A 194 -3.79 -8.25 11.12
CA GLY A 194 -4.20 -8.21 12.54
C GLY A 194 -3.05 -7.95 13.51
N ASN A 195 -2.06 -8.84 13.54
CA ASN A 195 -0.91 -8.72 14.43
C ASN A 195 -0.08 -7.45 14.15
N SER A 196 0.12 -7.12 12.88
CA SER A 196 0.82 -5.89 12.48
C SER A 196 0.08 -4.63 12.94
N TYR A 197 -1.26 -4.64 12.87
CA TYR A 197 -2.11 -3.55 13.33
C TYR A 197 -1.99 -3.37 14.85
N TYR A 198 -1.98 -4.46 15.63
CA TYR A 198 -1.82 -4.39 17.08
C TYR A 198 -0.55 -3.61 17.45
N HIS A 199 0.60 -4.02 16.89
CA HIS A 199 1.88 -3.40 17.17
C HIS A 199 1.95 -1.95 16.67
N ALA A 200 1.50 -1.69 15.45
CA ALA A 200 1.49 -0.33 14.89
C ALA A 200 0.59 0.61 15.71
N PHE A 201 -0.57 0.13 16.19
CA PHE A 201 -1.48 0.94 16.99
C PHE A 201 -0.84 1.35 18.34
N LYS A 202 -0.15 0.41 19.00
CA LYS A 202 0.56 0.70 20.26
C LYS A 202 1.72 1.67 20.06
N GLU A 203 2.45 1.54 18.95
CA GLU A 203 3.54 2.45 18.61
C GLU A 203 3.04 3.88 18.35
N ILE A 204 1.91 4.03 17.65
CA ILE A 204 1.35 5.33 17.28
C ILE A 204 0.61 6.00 18.45
N PHE A 205 -0.22 5.25 19.18
CA PHE A 205 -1.14 5.79 20.19
C PHE A 205 -0.71 5.55 21.64
N GLY A 206 0.43 4.88 21.85
CA GLY A 206 0.99 4.56 23.15
C GLY A 206 0.50 3.23 23.75
N GLU A 207 1.32 2.66 24.63
CA GLU A 207 1.07 1.36 25.28
C GLU A 207 -0.19 1.35 26.17
N GLU A 208 -0.61 2.51 26.67
CA GLU A 208 -1.76 2.62 27.57
C GLU A 208 -3.11 2.58 26.83
N ARG A 209 -3.14 2.87 25.52
CA ARG A 209 -4.38 2.91 24.73
C ARG A 209 -4.84 1.48 24.42
N GLU A 210 -6.10 1.15 24.69
CA GLU A 210 -6.65 -0.15 24.32
C GLU A 210 -6.74 -0.26 22.78
N VAL A 211 -6.23 -1.37 22.23
CA VAL A 211 -6.35 -1.65 20.80
C VAL A 211 -7.77 -2.14 20.53
N PRO A 212 -8.45 -1.64 19.48
CA PRO A 212 -9.75 -2.17 19.11
C PRO A 212 -9.72 -3.70 18.92
N HIS A 213 -10.64 -4.42 19.55
CA HIS A 213 -10.69 -5.90 19.50
C HIS A 213 -10.97 -6.43 18.11
N GLU A 214 -11.81 -5.71 17.36
CA GLU A 214 -12.12 -5.98 15.97
C GLU A 214 -12.20 -4.64 15.25
N LYS A 215 -11.68 -4.58 14.01
CA LYS A 215 -12.08 -3.56 13.06
C LYS A 215 -12.80 -4.24 11.91
N GLY A 216 -14.12 -4.10 11.96
CA GLY A 216 -14.98 -4.41 10.85
C GLY A 216 -14.92 -3.35 9.78
N ILE A 217 -14.92 -3.78 8.53
CA ILE A 217 -15.18 -2.91 7.40
C ILE A 217 -16.66 -3.10 7.08
N ARG A 218 -17.45 -2.03 7.14
CA ARG A 218 -18.83 -2.10 6.66
C ARG A 218 -18.81 -2.19 5.13
N ALA A 219 -19.50 -3.20 4.63
CA ALA A 219 -19.62 -3.53 3.21
C ALA A 219 -20.25 -2.38 2.41
N ILE A 220 -19.86 -2.27 1.14
CA ILE A 220 -20.81 -1.81 0.11
C ILE A 220 -21.87 -2.90 0.03
N GLU A 221 -23.15 -2.55 0.10
CA GLU A 221 -24.26 -3.53 0.09
C GLU A 221 -24.39 -4.31 -1.25
N ARG A 222 -23.35 -4.39 -2.11
CA ARG A 222 -23.41 -5.25 -3.30
C ARG A 222 -22.14 -5.72 -4.01
N VAL A 223 -20.99 -5.05 -4.03
CA VAL A 223 -19.83 -5.48 -4.87
C VAL A 223 -18.57 -4.78 -4.38
N ALA A 224 -17.40 -5.46 -4.35
CA ALA A 224 -16.31 -4.99 -3.50
C ALA A 224 -14.77 -5.26 -3.84
N GLY A 225 -13.91 -4.31 -4.27
CA GLY A 225 -12.45 -4.53 -4.60
C GLY A 225 -11.35 -4.05 -3.60
N GLU A 226 -10.09 -4.51 -3.64
CA GLU A 226 -9.10 -4.47 -2.51
C GLU A 226 -8.50 -3.10 -2.07
N ASP A 227 -9.33 -2.08 -1.94
CA ASP A 227 -8.93 -0.69 -2.06
C ASP A 227 -9.57 0.15 -0.93
N ALA A 228 -8.76 0.99 -0.26
CA ALA A 228 -9.21 1.79 0.88
C ALA A 228 -9.96 3.05 0.43
N ILE A 229 -10.92 3.53 1.23
CA ILE A 229 -11.69 4.74 0.90
C ILE A 229 -11.92 5.56 2.15
N ALA A 230 -11.53 6.83 2.14
CA ALA A 230 -11.76 7.74 3.25
C ALA A 230 -12.50 8.99 2.79
N ARG A 231 -13.50 9.39 3.58
CA ARG A 231 -13.99 10.77 3.67
C ARG A 231 -13.35 11.37 4.92
N LEU A 232 -12.75 12.55 4.77
CA LEU A 232 -12.10 13.26 5.87
C LEU A 232 -12.88 14.54 6.09
N ASP A 233 -13.79 14.49 7.08
CA ASP A 233 -14.47 15.67 7.63
C ASP A 233 -13.60 16.34 8.71
#